data_AF-A0A967VRZ8-F1
#
_entry.id   AF-A0A967VRZ8-F1
#
_cell.length_a   1.000
_cell.length_b   1.000
_cell.length_c   1.000
_cell.angle_alpha   90.00
_cell.angle_beta   90.00
_cell.angle_gamma   90.00
#
_symmetry.space_group_name_H-M   'P 1'
#
loop_
_entity.id
_entity.type
_entity.pdbx_description
1 polymer ?
#
loop_
_entity_poly.entity_id
_entity_poly.type
_entity_poly.pdbx_seq_one_letter_code
_entity_poly.pdbx_strand_id
1 'polypeptide(L)'
;QPLAEEDLAAEPLLLHGEVFLRQGLAGEALERFEAVLRSDPESTAARDGRARSLLELGRPEEAVAAAQASVERGGSRAVLGRALLRAGQPDRAVAA
;
A
#
# COMPACT_ATOMS: atom_id res chain seq x y z
N GLN A 1 4.09 30.04 -16.66
CA GLN A 1 4.53 29.40 -15.40
C GLN A 1 3.70 28.13 -15.25
N PRO A 2 4.25 26.90 -15.30
CA PRO A 2 3.47 25.72 -14.99
C PRO A 2 3.68 25.37 -13.51
N LEU A 3 2.74 25.81 -12.69
CA LEU A 3 2.53 25.30 -11.34
C LEU A 3 1.24 24.46 -11.43
N ALA A 4 1.27 23.24 -10.89
CA ALA A 4 0.10 22.40 -10.58
C ALA A 4 -0.46 21.42 -11.63
N GLU A 5 0.36 20.66 -12.36
CA GLU A 5 -0.10 19.38 -12.95
C GLU A 5 0.41 18.13 -12.20
N GLU A 6 1.55 18.22 -11.50
CA GLU A 6 2.14 17.07 -10.80
C GLU A 6 1.47 16.74 -9.44
N ASP A 7 0.79 17.71 -8.84
CA ASP A 7 0.17 17.55 -7.50
C ASP A 7 -1.26 16.97 -7.55
N LEU A 8 -1.93 17.04 -8.71
CA LEU A 8 -3.31 16.54 -8.91
C LEU A 8 -3.36 15.05 -9.32
N ALA A 9 -2.22 14.41 -9.54
CA ALA A 9 -2.16 13.04 -10.06
C ALA A 9 -2.30 11.95 -8.97
N ALA A 10 -2.15 12.29 -7.69
CA ALA A 10 -2.13 11.30 -6.61
C ALA A 10 -3.53 10.69 -6.33
N GLU A 11 -4.57 11.53 -6.20
CA GLU A 11 -5.93 11.06 -5.88
C GLU A 11 -6.53 10.13 -6.96
N PRO A 12 -6.44 10.42 -8.28
CA PRO A 12 -6.92 9.52 -9.31
C PRO A 12 -6.18 8.18 -9.32
N LEU A 13 -4.88 8.18 -9.04
CA LEU A 13 -4.07 6.96 -9.00
C LEU A 13 -4.41 6.08 -7.79
N LEU A 14 -4.66 6.68 -6.61
CA LEU A 14 -5.14 5.95 -5.43
C LEU A 14 -6.47 5.26 -5.72
N LEU A 15 -7.43 5.97 -6.32
CA LEU A 15 -8.72 5.40 -6.69
C LEU A 15 -8.57 4.28 -7.72
N HIS A 16 -7.71 4.45 -8.73
CA HIS A 16 -7.43 3.41 -9.71
C HIS A 16 -6.83 2.17 -9.06
N GLY A 17 -5.85 2.32 -8.16
CA GLY A 17 -5.26 1.21 -7.41
C GLY A 17 -6.31 0.43 -6.61
N GLU A 18 -7.22 1.15 -5.95
CA GLU A 18 -8.31 0.55 -5.19
C GLU A 18 -9.33 -0.20 -6.09
N VAL A 19 -9.61 0.35 -7.27
CA VAL A 19 -10.44 -0.29 -8.29
C VAL A 19 -9.78 -1.57 -8.80
N PHE A 20 -8.49 -1.54 -9.11
CA PHE A 20 -7.75 -2.72 -9.56
C PHE A 20 -7.69 -3.82 -8.51
N LEU A 21 -7.49 -3.49 -7.22
CA LEU A 21 -7.57 -4.45 -6.13
C LEU A 21 -8.94 -5.16 -6.08
N ARG A 22 -10.03 -4.42 -6.22
CA ARG A 22 -11.39 -5.00 -6.25
C ARG A 22 -11.63 -5.92 -7.45
N GLN A 23 -10.89 -5.73 -8.53
CA GLN A 23 -10.94 -6.58 -9.73
C GLN A 23 -9.99 -7.79 -9.66
N GLY A 24 -9.21 -7.94 -8.58
CA GLY A 24 -8.17 -8.96 -8.48
C GLY A 24 -6.91 -8.67 -9.30
N LEU A 25 -6.82 -7.46 -9.89
CA LEU A 25 -5.70 -7.00 -10.70
C LEU A 25 -4.61 -6.40 -9.79
N ALA A 26 -4.04 -7.25 -8.93
CA ALA A 26 -3.14 -6.82 -7.87
C ALA A 26 -1.81 -6.24 -8.39
N GLY A 27 -1.34 -6.68 -9.56
CA GLY A 27 -0.13 -6.14 -10.21
C GLY A 27 -0.34 -4.70 -10.67
N GLU A 28 -1.42 -4.45 -11.40
CA GLU A 28 -1.80 -3.12 -11.86
C GLU A 28 -2.08 -2.19 -10.69
N ALA A 29 -2.72 -2.69 -9.63
CA ALA A 29 -2.91 -1.93 -8.40
C ALA A 29 -1.57 -1.51 -7.77
N LEU A 30 -0.62 -2.45 -7.67
CA LEU A 30 0.72 -2.18 -7.13
C LEU A 30 1.40 -1.05 -7.91
N GLU A 31 1.36 -1.08 -9.24
CA GLU A 31 1.95 -0.03 -10.07
C GLU A 31 1.37 1.36 -9.80
N ARG A 32 0.04 1.46 -9.55
CA ARG A 32 -0.61 2.74 -9.22
C ARG A 32 -0.19 3.26 -7.87
N PHE A 33 -0.16 2.40 -6.85
CA PHE A 33 0.29 2.81 -5.53
C PHE A 33 1.77 3.19 -5.51
N GLU A 34 2.62 2.49 -6.24
CA GLU A 34 4.03 2.85 -6.39
C GLU A 34 4.22 4.15 -7.17
N ALA A 35 3.35 4.46 -8.13
CA ALA A 35 3.35 5.76 -8.80
C ALA A 35 3.03 6.90 -7.81
N VAL A 36 2.04 6.72 -6.94
CA VAL A 36 1.74 7.71 -5.88
C VAL A 36 2.92 7.85 -4.94
N LEU A 37 3.57 6.75 -4.53
CA LEU A 37 4.72 6.80 -3.63
C LEU A 37 5.97 7.44 -4.26
N ARG A 38 6.06 7.53 -5.59
CA ARG A 38 7.15 8.26 -6.26
C ARG A 38 6.96 9.78 -6.15
N SER A 39 5.72 10.27 -6.17
CA SER A 39 5.41 11.70 -6.08
C SER A 39 5.15 12.16 -4.66
N ASP A 40 4.42 11.38 -3.87
CA ASP A 40 4.17 11.56 -2.46
C ASP A 40 4.66 10.30 -1.70
N PRO A 41 5.95 10.27 -1.34
CA PRO A 41 6.50 9.20 -0.55
C PRO A 41 5.80 9.06 0.79
N GLU A 42 5.18 10.10 1.35
CA GLU A 42 4.60 10.09 2.68
C GLU A 42 3.15 9.56 2.73
N SER A 43 2.52 9.34 1.57
CA SER A 43 1.16 8.81 1.46
C SER A 43 0.99 7.47 2.20
N THR A 44 0.26 7.50 3.33
CA THR A 44 -0.11 6.30 4.08
C THR A 44 -1.10 5.43 3.31
N ALA A 45 -2.05 6.06 2.60
CA ALA A 45 -3.00 5.36 1.74
C ALA A 45 -2.30 4.56 0.63
N ALA A 46 -1.29 5.13 -0.03
CA ALA A 46 -0.53 4.41 -1.05
C ALA A 46 0.31 3.27 -0.45
N ARG A 47 0.90 3.43 0.74
CA ARG A 47 1.63 2.34 1.41
C ARG A 47 0.69 1.20 1.82
N ASP A 48 -0.49 1.50 2.34
CA ASP A 48 -1.51 0.50 2.67
C ASP A 48 -1.99 -0.23 1.41
N GLY A 49 -2.23 0.50 0.33
CA GLY A 49 -2.55 -0.05 -0.99
C GLY A 49 -1.47 -0.98 -1.51
N ARG A 50 -0.20 -0.55 -1.47
CA ARG A 50 0.98 -1.36 -1.84
C ARG A 50 1.05 -2.65 -1.03
N ALA A 51 0.90 -2.56 0.30
CA ALA A 51 0.92 -3.73 1.18
C ALA A 51 -0.22 -4.72 0.83
N ARG A 52 -1.43 -4.22 0.55
CA ARG A 52 -2.56 -5.05 0.12
C ARG A 52 -2.29 -5.72 -1.22
N SER A 53 -1.80 -5.00 -2.21
CA SER A 53 -1.43 -5.58 -3.51
C SER A 53 -0.38 -6.68 -3.38
N LEU A 54 0.65 -6.45 -2.55
CA LEU A 54 1.70 -7.45 -2.29
C LEU A 54 1.14 -8.72 -1.62
N LEU A 55 0.13 -8.60 -0.76
CA LEU A 55 -0.53 -9.76 -0.17
C LEU A 55 -1.32 -10.59 -1.19
N GLU A 56 -2.04 -9.94 -2.10
CA GLU A 56 -2.79 -10.62 -3.16
C GLU A 56 -1.84 -11.26 -4.19
N LEU A 57 -0.66 -10.68 -4.39
CA LEU A 57 0.41 -11.24 -5.22
C LEU A 57 1.21 -12.37 -4.55
N GLY A 58 0.91 -12.72 -3.29
CA GLY A 58 1.63 -13.77 -2.57
C GLY A 58 3.05 -13.37 -2.15
N ARG A 59 3.30 -12.08 -1.93
CA ARG A 59 4.59 -11.51 -1.48
C ARG A 59 4.48 -10.94 -0.05
N PRO A 60 4.23 -11.78 0.96
CA PRO A 60 3.85 -11.32 2.29
C PRO A 60 4.98 -10.62 3.05
N GLU A 61 6.25 -10.97 2.83
CA GLU A 61 7.40 -10.33 3.50
C GLU A 61 7.53 -8.85 3.09
N GLU A 62 7.34 -8.57 1.81
CA GLU A 62 7.35 -7.19 1.29
C GLU A 62 6.12 -6.41 1.72
N ALA A 63 4.97 -7.09 1.83
CA ALA A 63 3.76 -6.49 2.37
C ALA A 63 3.94 -6.07 3.83
N VAL A 64 4.65 -6.86 4.64
CA VAL A 64 4.99 -6.50 6.02
C VAL A 64 5.81 -5.22 6.04
N ALA A 65 6.88 -5.14 5.23
CA ALA A 65 7.71 -3.93 5.18
C ALA A 65 6.91 -2.68 4.77
N ALA A 66 6.05 -2.79 3.75
CA ALA A 66 5.20 -1.69 3.32
C ALA A 66 4.18 -1.27 4.38
N ALA A 67 3.55 -2.23 5.06
CA ALA A 67 2.56 -1.97 6.10
C ALA A 67 3.20 -1.38 7.37
N GLN A 68 4.39 -1.82 7.75
CA GLN A 68 5.14 -1.24 8.87
C GLN A 68 5.45 0.24 8.61
N ALA A 69 6.00 0.56 7.43
CA ALA A 69 6.29 1.93 7.04
C ALA A 69 5.03 2.82 6.98
N SER A 70 3.86 2.23 6.68
CA SER A 70 2.57 2.92 6.74
C SER A 70 2.18 3.22 8.19
N VAL A 71 2.22 2.22 9.08
CA VAL A 71 1.86 2.37 10.50
C VAL A 71 2.74 3.38 11.23
N GLU A 72 4.05 3.42 10.93
CA GLU A 72 4.98 4.43 11.46
C GLU A 72 4.55 5.87 11.17
N ARG A 73 3.72 6.07 10.14
CA ARG A 73 3.19 7.36 9.68
C ARG A 73 1.71 7.55 9.98
N GLY A 74 1.13 6.70 10.82
CA GLY A 74 -0.30 6.77 11.20
C GLY A 74 -1.24 6.01 10.27
N GLY A 75 -0.71 5.13 9.40
CA GLY A 75 -1.48 4.21 8.57
C GLY A 75 -2.10 3.04 9.33
N SER A 76 -2.72 2.11 8.60
CA SER A 76 -3.57 1.07 9.20
C SER A 76 -2.81 -0.10 9.82
N ARG A 77 -2.96 -0.29 11.14
CA ARG A 77 -2.47 -1.50 11.85
C ARG A 77 -3.10 -2.79 11.34
N ALA A 78 -4.35 -2.74 10.87
CA ALA A 78 -5.04 -3.93 10.37
C ALA A 78 -4.34 -4.52 9.12
N VAL A 79 -3.75 -3.67 8.28
CA VAL A 79 -2.99 -4.12 7.11
C VAL A 79 -1.70 -4.81 7.55
N LEU A 80 -1.01 -4.26 8.55
CA LEU A 80 0.19 -4.86 9.13
C LEU A 80 -0.10 -6.23 9.78
N GLY A 81 -1.15 -6.32 10.61
CA GLY A 81 -1.54 -7.59 11.22
C GLY A 81 -1.84 -8.67 10.19
N ARG A 82 -2.59 -8.34 9.13
CA ARG A 82 -2.86 -9.28 8.02
C ARG A 82 -1.58 -9.68 7.29
N ALA A 83 -0.66 -8.74 7.06
CA ALA A 83 0.61 -9.04 6.40
C ALA A 83 1.47 -9.99 7.24
N LEU A 84 1.57 -9.75 8.55
CA LEU A 84 2.32 -10.60 9.48
C LEU A 84 1.74 -12.01 9.56
N LEU A 85 0.41 -12.16 9.57
CA LEU A 85 -0.23 -13.48 9.52
C LEU A 85 0.10 -14.22 8.22
N ARG A 86 0.03 -13.55 7.06
CA ARG A 86 0.35 -14.17 5.76
C ARG A 86 1.85 -14.47 5.62
N ALA A 87 2.71 -13.75 6.31
CA ALA A 87 4.15 -14.02 6.39
C ALA A 87 4.51 -15.14 7.38
N GLY A 88 3.53 -15.78 8.02
CA GLY A 88 3.78 -16.83 9.01
C GLY A 88 4.39 -16.30 10.32
N GLN A 89 4.15 -15.03 10.65
CA GLN A 89 4.66 -14.36 11.86
C GLN A 89 3.52 -13.97 12.83
N PRO A 90 2.73 -14.93 13.33
CA PRO A 90 1.55 -14.65 14.14
C PRO A 90 1.88 -13.97 15.48
N ASP A 91 3.03 -14.30 16.09
CA ASP A 91 3.46 -13.68 17.36
C ASP A 91 3.65 -12.17 17.24
N ARG A 92 4.17 -11.73 16.08
CA ARG A 92 4.32 -10.30 15.77
C ARG A 92 2.99 -9.65 15.44
N ALA A 93 2.03 -10.38 14.88
CA ALA A 93 0.72 -9.86 14.52
C ALA A 93 -0.12 -9.48 15.74
N VAL A 94 0.02 -10.20 16.86
CA VAL A 94 -0.65 -9.89 18.13
C VAL A 94 -0.14 -8.59 18.75
N ALA A 95 1.09 -8.18 18.43
CA ALA A 95 1.73 -6.99 18.96
C ALA A 95 1.61 -5.74 18.05
N ALA A 96 1.02 -5.88 16.86
CA ALA A 96 0.92 -4.84 15.83
C ALA A 96 -0.35 -4.00 15.96
#